data_AF-A0A330HXI1-F1
#
_entry.id   AF-A0A330HXI1-F1
#
_cell.length_a   1.000
_cell.length_b   1.000
_cell.length_c   1.000
_cell.angle_alpha   90.00
_cell.angle_beta   90.00
_cell.angle_gamma   90.00
#
_symmetry.space_group_name_H-M   'P 1'
#
loop_
_entity.id
_entity.type
_entity.pdbx_description
1 polymer ?
#
loop_
_entity_poly.entity_id
_entity_poly.type
_entity_poly.pdbx_seq_one_letter_code
_entity_poly.pdbx_strand_id
1 'polypeptide(L)'
;MKLYVLPGDGGFNVLAFGAAGDYNNFTGIGTDDTLPIQTAFKAAMTLGLPVHLPGRQYRVTDTISMPDANYKLAFKLIGESGNSTRIWFDNVVTQKNMFFGDLSANYVHFEDIEILDKTPGTSRAIQFVGTTSGGPAWKHFFKGVRVVGFREGVRFDGGATIVTDAYQSEVMFLHSKFRNCRKSLIYNNIQAVNHQLIGLDIENDDAADATEKWPMIVFDRGTFINHVGGSVIGYGPYVSFTYPAVGGAFQVTGQFASRGVRMEARGDGPFIDHNTASVLAASNAFRLHFEDMGVMGSRSKAPVLARFGGRVYARFDNVHTNVPMDVLAYMTANLGANSENGKIELNRCRSLNYKRVADQAAYGSGAVPASDRRAIPAEISMQQEGVAGAVIDGYYQLTADRKTIYSGNWQVAELKTLTWAPNDDSGFGSGSDPAALKVVLPHYARPCKFRLLRNRVNAAPTFVLDLFFVVAGKDILVATIAPTDGGHFEADVRGALKPLASWIADGLDWDGKMKIVKSGSRDGFVGLIMIDYM
;
A
#
# COMPACT_ATOMS: atom_id res chain seq x y z
N MET A 1 8.80 38.46 -36.27
CA MET A 1 9.17 37.43 -35.27
C MET A 1 10.69 37.48 -35.12
N LYS A 2 11.22 38.01 -34.01
CA LYS A 2 12.67 37.96 -33.76
C LYS A 2 12.96 36.65 -33.06
N LEU A 3 13.52 35.69 -33.80
CA LEU A 3 13.95 34.40 -33.30
C LEU A 3 15.18 34.64 -32.41
N TYR A 4 15.00 34.67 -31.09
CA TYR A 4 16.14 34.59 -30.17
C TYR A 4 16.51 33.12 -30.02
N VAL A 5 17.37 32.65 -30.92
CA VAL A 5 18.05 31.36 -30.79
C VAL A 5 19.06 31.54 -29.66
N LEU A 6 18.79 30.94 -28.50
CA LEU A 6 19.81 30.78 -27.47
C LEU A 6 20.91 29.88 -28.05
N PRO A 7 22.22 30.21 -27.88
CA PRO A 7 23.29 29.34 -28.35
C PRO A 7 23.26 28.04 -27.54
N GLY A 8 23.10 26.89 -28.20
CA GLY A 8 23.25 25.57 -27.58
C GLY A 8 22.23 24.55 -28.08
N ASP A 9 20.94 24.79 -27.85
CA ASP A 9 19.90 23.75 -28.04
C ASP A 9 18.71 24.16 -28.94
N GLY A 10 18.59 25.43 -29.33
CA GLY A 10 17.42 25.93 -30.06
C GLY A 10 16.13 25.90 -29.22
N GLY A 11 15.25 26.89 -29.39
CA GLY A 11 14.02 26.97 -28.60
C GLY A 11 13.35 28.33 -28.67
N PHE A 12 12.14 28.41 -28.09
CA PHE A 12 11.32 29.62 -28.06
C PHE A 12 11.31 30.22 -26.66
N ASN A 13 11.91 31.40 -26.50
CA ASN A 13 11.81 32.16 -25.26
C ASN A 13 10.48 32.92 -25.20
N VAL A 14 9.68 32.72 -24.15
CA VAL A 14 8.36 33.36 -24.00
C VAL A 14 8.41 34.90 -24.01
N LEU A 15 9.54 35.49 -23.60
CA LEU A 15 9.74 36.94 -23.66
C LEU A 15 9.70 37.48 -25.10
N ALA A 16 10.15 36.69 -26.09
CA ALA A 16 10.10 37.05 -27.50
C ALA A 16 8.66 37.10 -28.06
N PHE A 17 7.71 36.51 -27.33
CA PHE A 17 6.28 36.52 -27.63
C PHE A 17 5.51 37.57 -26.80
N GLY A 18 6.20 38.39 -26.01
CA GLY A 18 5.61 39.47 -25.24
C GLY A 18 5.25 39.12 -23.80
N ALA A 19 5.68 37.96 -23.27
CA ALA A 19 5.51 37.67 -21.86
C ALA A 19 6.36 38.64 -21.01
N ALA A 20 5.79 39.19 -19.95
CA ALA A 20 6.46 40.09 -19.03
C ALA A 20 7.14 39.34 -17.87
N GLY A 21 6.45 38.37 -17.27
CA GLY A 21 6.95 37.68 -16.07
C GLY A 21 7.15 38.63 -14.88
N ASP A 22 6.26 39.61 -14.73
CA ASP A 22 6.32 40.69 -13.75
C ASP A 22 5.32 40.53 -12.60
N TYR A 23 4.74 39.34 -12.44
CA TYR A 23 3.71 39.09 -11.42
C TYR A 23 4.25 39.25 -10.00
N ASN A 24 3.59 40.10 -9.23
CA ASN A 24 3.89 40.31 -7.82
C ASN A 24 2.84 39.62 -6.96
N ASN A 25 3.23 38.47 -6.41
CA ASN A 25 2.37 37.63 -5.56
C ASN A 25 1.92 38.30 -4.24
N PHE A 26 2.61 39.32 -3.75
CA PHE A 26 2.18 40.07 -2.55
C PHE A 26 1.04 41.03 -2.84
N THR A 27 1.05 41.64 -4.03
CA THR A 27 0.02 42.60 -4.45
C THR A 27 -1.08 41.96 -5.28
N GLY A 28 -0.83 40.79 -5.86
CA GLY A 28 -1.73 40.13 -6.82
C GLY A 28 -1.80 40.82 -8.18
N ILE A 29 -0.86 41.73 -8.48
CA ILE A 29 -0.82 42.54 -9.70
C ILE A 29 0.31 42.06 -10.61
N GLY A 30 0.04 41.99 -11.92
CA GLY A 30 1.01 41.66 -12.96
C GLY A 30 0.35 41.52 -14.33
N THR A 31 1.15 41.58 -15.37
CA THR A 31 0.73 41.38 -16.76
C THR A 31 0.21 39.96 -16.92
N ASP A 32 -0.89 39.79 -17.67
CA ASP A 32 -1.38 38.47 -18.03
C ASP A 32 -0.55 37.89 -19.19
N ASP A 33 0.24 36.87 -18.89
CA ASP A 33 1.17 36.23 -19.82
C ASP A 33 0.55 35.05 -20.58
N THR A 34 -0.76 34.79 -20.40
CA THR A 34 -1.47 33.66 -21.00
C THR A 34 -1.26 33.59 -22.52
N LEU A 35 -1.60 34.67 -23.25
CA LEU A 35 -1.53 34.70 -24.72
C LEU A 35 -0.09 34.60 -25.25
N PRO A 36 0.90 35.34 -24.71
CA PRO A 36 2.30 35.14 -25.07
C PRO A 36 2.79 33.71 -24.89
N ILE A 37 2.47 33.08 -23.75
CA ILE A 37 2.88 31.70 -23.45
C ILE A 37 2.20 30.71 -24.42
N GLN A 38 0.88 30.84 -24.63
CA GLN A 38 0.15 30.02 -25.60
C GLN A 38 0.75 30.15 -27.02
N THR A 39 1.16 31.36 -27.42
CA THR A 39 1.77 31.60 -28.74
C THR A 39 3.14 30.94 -28.86
N ALA A 40 3.96 30.99 -27.80
CA ALA A 40 5.25 30.30 -27.76
C ALA A 40 5.08 28.77 -27.81
N PHE A 41 4.11 28.23 -27.05
CA PHE A 41 3.78 26.80 -27.04
C PHE A 41 3.34 26.32 -28.41
N LYS A 42 2.45 27.07 -29.07
CA LYS A 42 2.02 26.80 -30.44
C LYS A 42 3.19 26.74 -31.40
N ALA A 43 4.11 27.70 -31.35
CA ALA A 43 5.31 27.69 -32.19
C ALA A 43 6.22 26.48 -31.90
N ALA A 44 6.45 26.18 -30.62
CA ALA A 44 7.23 25.03 -30.16
C ALA A 44 6.66 23.69 -30.63
N MET A 45 5.37 23.45 -30.40
CA MET A 45 4.69 22.22 -30.85
C MET A 45 4.59 22.10 -32.37
N THR A 46 4.68 23.22 -33.12
CA THR A 46 4.72 23.19 -34.59
C THR A 46 6.07 22.71 -35.09
N LEU A 47 7.17 23.12 -34.43
CA LEU A 47 8.53 22.84 -34.87
C LEU A 47 9.23 21.70 -34.10
N GLY A 48 8.58 21.15 -33.07
CA GLY A 48 9.19 20.14 -32.18
C GLY A 48 10.36 20.71 -31.35
N LEU A 49 10.29 21.99 -30.97
CA LEU A 49 11.33 22.69 -30.21
C LEU A 49 10.89 22.96 -28.76
N PRO A 50 11.81 23.17 -27.82
CA PRO A 50 11.45 23.54 -26.44
C PRO A 50 10.96 24.99 -26.31
N VAL A 51 10.18 25.24 -25.26
CA VAL A 51 9.83 26.58 -24.76
C VAL A 51 10.67 26.88 -23.52
N HIS A 52 11.28 28.05 -23.49
CA HIS A 52 12.05 28.54 -22.34
C HIS A 52 11.29 29.64 -21.60
N LEU A 53 11.18 29.49 -20.28
CA LEU A 53 10.69 30.49 -19.34
C LEU A 53 11.81 30.93 -18.40
N PRO A 54 12.48 32.06 -18.69
CA PRO A 54 13.48 32.64 -17.80
C PRO A 54 12.98 32.84 -16.36
N GLY A 55 13.90 32.92 -15.40
CA GLY A 55 13.61 33.09 -13.97
C GLY A 55 12.82 34.36 -13.68
N ARG A 56 11.50 34.22 -13.58
CA ARG A 56 10.50 35.28 -13.42
C ARG A 56 9.20 34.72 -12.84
N GLN A 57 8.26 35.62 -12.52
CA GLN A 57 6.92 35.25 -12.07
C GLN A 57 5.89 35.58 -13.14
N TYR A 58 5.38 34.56 -13.82
CA TYR A 58 4.38 34.68 -14.87
C TYR A 58 2.99 34.53 -14.29
N ARG A 59 2.05 35.35 -14.76
CA ARG A 59 0.63 35.23 -14.40
C ARG A 59 -0.14 34.67 -15.58
N VAL A 60 -0.92 33.63 -15.35
CA VAL A 60 -1.80 33.00 -16.35
C VAL A 60 -3.22 32.99 -15.81
N THR A 61 -4.19 33.46 -16.60
CA THR A 61 -5.60 33.54 -16.20
C THR A 61 -6.49 32.52 -16.93
N ASP A 62 -5.97 31.90 -17.99
CA ASP A 62 -6.69 30.91 -18.79
C ASP A 62 -5.90 29.62 -19.03
N THR A 63 -6.61 28.57 -19.45
CA THR A 63 -6.05 27.25 -19.72
C THR A 63 -5.02 27.30 -20.86
N ILE A 64 -3.91 26.59 -20.69
CA ILE A 64 -2.90 26.34 -21.73
C ILE A 64 -3.06 24.90 -22.23
N SER A 65 -3.53 24.73 -23.46
CA SER A 65 -3.77 23.40 -24.06
C SER A 65 -2.47 22.73 -24.58
N MET A 66 -2.41 21.40 -24.47
CA MET A 66 -1.21 20.59 -24.71
C MET A 66 -1.53 19.17 -25.22
N PRO A 67 -1.42 18.88 -26.52
CA PRO A 67 -1.57 19.74 -27.68
C PRO A 67 -3.05 20.07 -27.96
N ASP A 68 -3.28 20.99 -28.88
CA ASP A 68 -4.59 21.28 -29.48
C ASP A 68 -4.67 20.60 -30.87
N ALA A 69 -5.86 20.44 -31.46
CA ALA A 69 -6.11 19.80 -32.76
C ALA A 69 -5.19 20.31 -33.90
N ASN A 70 -4.65 21.51 -33.74
CA ASN A 70 -3.80 22.22 -34.67
C ASN A 70 -2.29 21.93 -34.53
N TYR A 71 -1.81 21.29 -33.47
CA TYR A 71 -0.38 21.07 -33.18
C TYR A 71 -0.17 19.68 -32.59
N LYS A 72 0.71 18.82 -33.14
CA LYS A 72 0.73 17.38 -32.78
C LYS A 72 2.07 16.84 -32.29
N LEU A 73 3.10 17.67 -32.19
CA LEU A 73 4.43 17.20 -31.81
C LEU A 73 4.66 17.33 -30.31
N ALA A 74 5.49 16.42 -29.80
CA ALA A 74 6.12 16.50 -28.50
C ALA A 74 6.69 17.90 -28.26
N PHE A 75 6.61 18.40 -27.03
CA PHE A 75 7.29 19.63 -26.66
C PHE A 75 7.78 19.58 -25.22
N LYS A 76 8.74 20.45 -24.94
CA LYS A 76 9.40 20.57 -23.64
C LYS A 76 9.26 22.00 -23.13
N LEU A 77 8.95 22.14 -21.86
CA LEU A 77 8.88 23.39 -21.13
C LEU A 77 10.03 23.46 -20.14
N ILE A 78 10.88 24.48 -20.25
CA ILE A 78 12.13 24.59 -19.48
C ILE A 78 12.12 25.91 -18.72
N GLY A 79 12.09 25.83 -17.40
CA GLY A 79 12.32 26.96 -16.52
C GLY A 79 13.80 27.23 -16.31
N GLU A 80 14.10 28.17 -15.43
CA GLU A 80 15.45 28.41 -14.96
C GLU A 80 15.65 27.69 -13.61
N SER A 81 16.80 27.04 -13.48
CA SER A 81 17.12 26.19 -12.32
C SER A 81 16.91 26.90 -10.98
N GLY A 82 16.63 26.13 -9.92
CA GLY A 82 16.48 26.64 -8.56
C GLY A 82 15.09 27.18 -8.22
N ASN A 83 14.06 26.85 -9.00
CA ASN A 83 12.68 27.34 -8.83
C ASN A 83 12.55 28.87 -8.94
N SER A 84 13.40 29.48 -9.77
CA SER A 84 13.33 30.92 -10.05
C SER A 84 12.20 31.24 -11.04
N THR A 85 11.83 30.27 -11.88
CA THR A 85 10.66 30.35 -12.77
C THR A 85 9.40 29.91 -12.06
N ARG A 86 8.43 30.82 -11.93
CA ARG A 86 7.13 30.58 -11.32
C ARG A 86 6.01 30.93 -12.28
N ILE A 87 4.99 30.10 -12.36
CA ILE A 87 3.76 30.39 -13.11
C ILE A 87 2.58 30.32 -12.16
N TRP A 88 1.92 31.46 -11.96
CA TRP A 88 0.76 31.62 -11.10
C TRP A 88 -0.52 31.53 -11.92
N PHE A 89 -1.40 30.62 -11.53
CA PHE A 89 -2.73 30.51 -12.10
C PHE A 89 -3.70 31.42 -11.33
N ASP A 90 -4.00 32.57 -11.91
CA ASP A 90 -4.95 33.54 -11.39
C ASP A 90 -6.34 33.26 -11.96
N ASN A 91 -6.99 32.27 -11.37
CA ASN A 91 -8.29 31.81 -11.77
C ASN A 91 -9.23 31.68 -10.55
N VAL A 92 -10.51 31.95 -10.77
CA VAL A 92 -11.58 31.83 -9.77
C VAL A 92 -12.58 30.70 -10.08
N VAL A 93 -12.49 30.11 -11.28
CA VAL A 93 -13.36 29.01 -11.69
C VAL A 93 -12.90 27.71 -11.03
N THR A 94 -13.73 27.14 -10.17
CA THR A 94 -13.43 25.88 -9.50
C THR A 94 -13.09 24.78 -10.51
N GLN A 95 -12.02 24.03 -10.25
CA GLN A 95 -11.57 22.89 -11.04
C GLN A 95 -11.21 23.19 -12.51
N LYS A 96 -10.99 24.46 -12.87
CA LYS A 96 -10.40 24.81 -14.16
C LYS A 96 -8.95 24.31 -14.22
N ASN A 97 -8.55 23.80 -15.38
CA ASN A 97 -7.19 23.37 -15.63
C ASN A 97 -6.30 24.56 -15.96
N MET A 98 -5.10 24.61 -15.40
CA MET A 98 -4.07 25.50 -15.91
C MET A 98 -3.44 24.92 -17.17
N PHE A 99 -3.09 23.63 -17.16
CA PHE A 99 -2.59 22.90 -18.32
C PHE A 99 -3.51 21.72 -18.64
N PHE A 100 -3.91 21.58 -19.91
CA PHE A 100 -4.89 20.57 -20.32
C PHE A 100 -4.48 19.88 -21.62
N GLY A 101 -4.46 18.54 -21.65
CA GLY A 101 -4.16 17.77 -22.85
C GLY A 101 -5.15 16.64 -23.11
N ASP A 102 -5.84 16.68 -24.23
CA ASP A 102 -6.93 15.75 -24.59
C ASP A 102 -6.82 15.08 -25.96
N LEU A 103 -5.87 15.52 -26.80
CA LEU A 103 -5.68 15.04 -28.16
C LEU A 103 -4.28 14.46 -28.35
N SER A 104 -4.15 13.16 -28.12
CA SER A 104 -2.91 12.40 -28.34
C SER A 104 -1.69 13.07 -27.70
N ALA A 105 -1.85 13.56 -26.48
CA ALA A 105 -0.86 14.37 -25.79
C ALA A 105 0.31 13.51 -25.33
N ASN A 106 1.34 13.39 -26.16
CA ASN A 106 2.45 12.48 -25.91
C ASN A 106 3.75 13.25 -25.71
N TYR A 107 4.66 12.70 -24.90
CA TYR A 107 6.02 13.22 -24.75
C TYR A 107 6.10 14.69 -24.26
N VAL A 108 5.14 15.11 -23.44
CA VAL A 108 5.20 16.44 -22.78
C VAL A 108 6.20 16.40 -21.63
N HIS A 109 7.14 17.35 -21.63
CA HIS A 109 8.19 17.44 -20.62
C HIS A 109 8.15 18.80 -19.91
N PHE A 110 8.14 18.81 -18.58
CA PHE A 110 8.33 19.99 -17.73
C PHE A 110 9.64 19.86 -16.95
N GLU A 111 10.48 20.89 -16.99
CA GLU A 111 11.77 20.93 -16.28
C GLU A 111 11.96 22.25 -15.53
N ASP A 112 12.32 22.17 -14.24
CA ASP A 112 12.74 23.29 -13.38
C ASP A 112 11.74 24.46 -13.27
N ILE A 113 10.45 24.15 -13.08
CA ILE A 113 9.37 25.15 -12.97
C ILE A 113 8.55 24.91 -11.70
N GLU A 114 8.16 26.01 -11.05
CA GLU A 114 7.15 26.00 -10.00
C GLU A 114 5.81 26.54 -10.53
N ILE A 115 4.74 25.78 -10.34
CA ILE A 115 3.39 26.10 -10.77
C ILE A 115 2.54 26.28 -9.51
N LEU A 116 1.82 27.40 -9.41
CA LEU A 116 1.09 27.79 -8.21
C LEU A 116 -0.35 28.19 -8.50
N ASP A 117 -1.28 27.77 -7.65
CA ASP A 117 -2.66 28.29 -7.66
C ASP A 117 -2.72 29.58 -6.84
N LYS A 118 -3.21 30.68 -7.42
CA LYS A 118 -3.35 31.95 -6.69
C LYS A 118 -4.36 31.84 -5.56
N THR A 119 -5.43 31.07 -5.78
CA THR A 119 -6.47 30.81 -4.77
C THR A 119 -6.37 29.35 -4.36
N PRO A 120 -5.65 29.02 -3.27
CA PRO A 120 -5.36 27.64 -2.92
C PRO A 120 -6.61 26.75 -2.82
N GLY A 121 -6.53 25.55 -3.37
CA GLY A 121 -7.56 24.53 -3.33
C GLY A 121 -8.71 24.73 -4.31
N THR A 122 -8.58 25.63 -5.29
CA THR A 122 -9.66 25.92 -6.25
C THR A 122 -9.48 25.22 -7.58
N SER A 123 -8.29 25.27 -8.17
CA SER A 123 -8.02 24.90 -9.57
C SER A 123 -7.33 23.54 -9.71
N ARG A 124 -7.15 23.08 -10.96
CA ARG A 124 -6.32 21.91 -11.31
C ARG A 124 -5.04 22.37 -12.00
N ALA A 125 -3.88 21.82 -11.63
CA ALA A 125 -2.61 22.22 -12.25
C ALA A 125 -2.48 21.62 -13.65
N ILE A 126 -2.52 20.29 -13.78
CA ILE A 126 -2.33 19.60 -15.06
C ILE A 126 -3.34 18.45 -15.19
N GLN A 127 -4.00 18.35 -16.35
CA GLN A 127 -4.84 17.21 -16.69
C GLN A 127 -4.45 16.64 -18.06
N PHE A 128 -4.22 15.34 -18.10
CA PHE A 128 -4.03 14.56 -19.32
C PHE A 128 -5.18 13.58 -19.51
N VAL A 129 -5.75 13.54 -20.70
CA VAL A 129 -6.89 12.70 -21.07
C VAL A 129 -6.44 11.73 -22.16
N GLY A 130 -6.41 10.45 -21.84
CA GLY A 130 -6.10 9.35 -22.76
C GLY A 130 -7.35 8.52 -23.06
N THR A 131 -8.01 8.78 -24.19
CA THR A 131 -9.24 8.09 -24.60
C THR A 131 -9.07 7.39 -25.93
N THR A 132 -9.85 6.35 -26.20
CA THR A 132 -9.78 5.65 -27.50
C THR A 132 -10.09 6.57 -28.70
N SER A 133 -10.91 7.62 -28.51
CA SER A 133 -11.20 8.63 -29.52
C SER A 133 -10.17 9.76 -29.58
N GLY A 134 -9.63 10.20 -28.44
CA GLY A 134 -8.62 11.27 -28.36
C GLY A 134 -7.18 10.79 -28.60
N GLY A 135 -6.96 9.48 -28.51
CA GLY A 135 -5.66 8.83 -28.56
C GLY A 135 -4.94 8.79 -27.20
N PRO A 136 -3.71 8.25 -27.17
CA PRO A 136 -2.95 8.05 -25.94
C PRO A 136 -2.41 9.36 -25.35
N ALA A 137 -2.13 9.36 -24.05
CA ALA A 137 -1.45 10.45 -23.35
C ALA A 137 -0.30 9.88 -22.50
N TRP A 138 0.80 9.50 -23.15
CA TRP A 138 1.89 8.72 -22.53
C TRP A 138 3.27 9.40 -22.60
N LYS A 139 4.23 8.83 -21.87
CA LYS A 139 5.66 9.19 -21.92
C LYS A 139 5.95 10.64 -21.50
N HIS A 140 5.19 11.12 -20.53
CA HIS A 140 5.42 12.44 -19.93
C HIS A 140 6.59 12.42 -18.94
N PHE A 141 7.30 13.54 -18.82
CA PHE A 141 8.42 13.65 -17.91
C PHE A 141 8.38 14.97 -17.13
N PHE A 142 8.55 14.89 -15.81
CA PHE A 142 8.56 16.02 -14.90
C PHE A 142 9.86 15.97 -14.12
N LYS A 143 10.74 16.96 -14.29
CA LYS A 143 12.04 17.02 -13.61
C LYS A 143 12.19 18.32 -12.84
N GLY A 144 12.42 18.25 -11.53
CA GLY A 144 12.57 19.47 -10.73
C GLY A 144 11.30 20.34 -10.69
N VAL A 145 10.12 19.76 -10.96
CA VAL A 145 8.86 20.50 -11.04
C VAL A 145 8.22 20.60 -9.66
N ARG A 146 7.68 21.77 -9.33
CA ARG A 146 6.93 21.99 -8.08
C ARG A 146 5.50 22.38 -8.40
N VAL A 147 4.53 21.66 -7.85
CA VAL A 147 3.09 21.97 -7.98
C VAL A 147 2.55 22.33 -6.60
N VAL A 148 2.03 23.55 -6.47
CA VAL A 148 1.75 24.15 -5.15
C VAL A 148 0.33 24.70 -5.07
N GLY A 149 -0.39 24.30 -4.00
CA GLY A 149 -1.65 24.93 -3.61
C GLY A 149 -2.88 24.54 -4.42
N PHE A 150 -2.78 23.69 -5.45
CA PHE A 150 -3.92 23.32 -6.28
C PHE A 150 -4.94 22.42 -5.57
N ARG A 151 -6.20 22.44 -6.01
CA ARG A 151 -7.16 21.40 -5.62
C ARG A 151 -6.70 20.02 -6.10
N GLU A 152 -6.25 19.95 -7.34
CA GLU A 152 -5.75 18.73 -7.97
C GLU A 152 -4.43 19.06 -8.67
N GLY A 153 -3.35 18.36 -8.33
CA GLY A 153 -2.02 18.59 -8.88
C GLY A 153 -1.92 18.11 -10.32
N VAL A 154 -1.73 16.80 -10.52
CA VAL A 154 -1.76 16.18 -11.85
C VAL A 154 -2.81 15.07 -11.91
N ARG A 155 -3.65 15.11 -12.94
CA ARG A 155 -4.74 14.16 -13.17
C ARG A 155 -4.56 13.42 -14.49
N PHE A 156 -4.71 12.10 -14.43
CA PHE A 156 -4.65 11.18 -15.57
C PHE A 156 -6.04 10.56 -15.78
N ASP A 157 -6.78 11.02 -16.79
CA ASP A 157 -8.14 10.58 -17.09
C ASP A 157 -8.22 9.67 -18.31
N GLY A 158 -9.04 8.63 -18.18
CA GLY A 158 -9.51 7.81 -19.29
C GLY A 158 -10.87 8.27 -19.81
N GLY A 159 -11.52 7.44 -20.62
CA GLY A 159 -12.84 7.74 -21.16
C GLY A 159 -13.95 7.59 -20.11
N ALA A 160 -15.21 7.74 -20.52
CA ALA A 160 -16.36 7.62 -19.61
C ALA A 160 -16.49 6.21 -19.00
N THR A 161 -15.97 5.20 -19.70
CA THR A 161 -15.95 3.80 -19.25
C THR A 161 -14.56 3.20 -19.46
N ILE A 162 -14.26 2.11 -18.75
CA ILE A 162 -12.96 1.41 -18.87
C ILE A 162 -12.63 0.94 -20.29
N VAL A 163 -13.63 0.69 -21.14
CA VAL A 163 -13.42 0.26 -22.53
C VAL A 163 -13.07 1.43 -23.46
N THR A 164 -13.24 2.66 -22.98
CA THR A 164 -12.89 3.89 -23.71
C THR A 164 -11.57 4.50 -23.22
N ASP A 165 -10.86 3.83 -22.32
CA ASP A 165 -9.54 4.24 -21.83
C ASP A 165 -8.47 3.91 -22.88
N ALA A 166 -7.61 4.86 -23.22
CA ALA A 166 -6.41 4.65 -24.04
C ALA A 166 -5.14 4.76 -23.20
N TYR A 167 -4.01 4.34 -23.79
CA TYR A 167 -2.71 4.31 -23.12
C TYR A 167 -2.35 5.63 -22.46
N GLN A 168 -2.02 5.56 -21.18
CA GLN A 168 -1.57 6.69 -20.39
C GLN A 168 -0.33 6.28 -19.58
N SER A 169 0.62 5.63 -20.24
CA SER A 169 1.71 4.88 -19.60
C SER A 169 3.04 5.64 -19.55
N GLU A 170 4.00 5.09 -18.80
CA GLU A 170 5.42 5.48 -18.85
C GLU A 170 5.68 6.95 -18.49
N VAL A 171 4.93 7.47 -17.53
CA VAL A 171 5.14 8.83 -17.01
C VAL A 171 6.15 8.81 -15.86
N MET A 172 7.06 9.79 -15.84
CA MET A 172 8.06 9.89 -14.78
C MET A 172 8.06 11.26 -14.10
N PHE A 173 8.08 11.25 -12.77
CA PHE A 173 8.39 12.39 -11.92
C PHE A 173 9.77 12.15 -11.30
N LEU A 174 10.72 13.04 -11.54
CA LEU A 174 12.09 12.96 -11.04
C LEU A 174 12.39 14.22 -10.22
N HIS A 175 12.77 14.05 -8.95
CA HIS A 175 13.15 15.15 -8.06
C HIS A 175 12.15 16.30 -8.04
N SER A 176 10.86 15.95 -8.13
CA SER A 176 9.75 16.90 -8.20
C SER A 176 9.03 16.97 -6.86
N LYS A 177 8.13 17.93 -6.69
CA LYS A 177 7.41 18.14 -5.43
C LYS A 177 5.96 18.56 -5.64
N PHE A 178 5.08 18.00 -4.84
CA PHE A 178 3.72 18.48 -4.63
C PHE A 178 3.62 19.08 -3.23
N ARG A 179 3.11 20.31 -3.11
CA ARG A 179 2.96 20.97 -1.82
C ARG A 179 1.55 21.55 -1.66
N ASN A 180 0.89 21.18 -0.58
CA ASN A 180 -0.45 21.64 -0.19
C ASN A 180 -1.45 21.54 -1.34
N CYS A 181 -1.35 20.46 -2.12
CA CYS A 181 -2.40 20.08 -3.05
C CYS A 181 -3.46 19.27 -2.30
N ARG A 182 -4.75 19.53 -2.53
CA ARG A 182 -5.80 18.68 -1.95
C ARG A 182 -5.76 17.26 -2.54
N LYS A 183 -5.34 17.11 -3.78
CA LYS A 183 -5.02 15.81 -4.36
C LYS A 183 -3.78 15.97 -5.22
N SER A 184 -2.68 15.31 -4.89
CA SER A 184 -1.42 15.53 -5.63
C SER A 184 -1.43 14.83 -6.98
N LEU A 185 -1.69 13.52 -6.97
CA LEU A 185 -1.72 12.68 -8.16
C LEU A 185 -3.03 11.89 -8.21
N ILE A 186 -3.69 11.89 -9.37
CA ILE A 186 -4.98 11.21 -9.54
C ILE A 186 -4.96 10.31 -10.78
N TYR A 187 -5.24 9.03 -10.58
CA TYR A 187 -5.24 7.99 -11.59
C TYR A 187 -6.66 7.49 -11.85
N ASN A 188 -7.27 8.05 -12.88
CA ASN A 188 -8.62 7.74 -13.33
C ASN A 188 -8.61 7.17 -14.77
N ASN A 189 -7.60 6.35 -15.08
CA ASN A 189 -7.45 5.65 -16.35
C ASN A 189 -6.85 4.26 -16.08
N ILE A 190 -7.51 3.22 -16.58
CA ILE A 190 -7.14 1.81 -16.39
C ILE A 190 -5.84 1.44 -17.14
N GLN A 191 -5.41 2.27 -18.09
CA GLN A 191 -4.16 2.15 -18.85
C GLN A 191 -3.07 3.11 -18.37
N ALA A 192 -3.24 3.72 -17.18
CA ALA A 192 -2.19 4.47 -16.50
C ALA A 192 -1.21 3.51 -15.79
N VAL A 193 -0.28 2.97 -16.57
CA VAL A 193 0.66 1.92 -16.14
C VAL A 193 2.12 2.35 -16.29
N ASN A 194 3.01 1.77 -15.49
CA ASN A 194 4.46 2.00 -15.51
C ASN A 194 4.86 3.44 -15.16
N HIS A 195 4.13 4.11 -14.26
CA HIS A 195 4.56 5.43 -13.79
C HIS A 195 5.64 5.31 -12.72
N GLN A 196 6.66 6.16 -12.80
CA GLN A 196 7.79 6.19 -11.87
C GLN A 196 7.85 7.53 -11.15
N LEU A 197 7.78 7.50 -9.82
CA LEU A 197 7.97 8.65 -8.94
C LEU A 197 9.32 8.46 -8.26
N ILE A 198 10.35 9.21 -8.65
CA ILE A 198 11.73 9.02 -8.19
C ILE A 198 12.18 10.28 -7.44
N GLY A 199 12.44 10.13 -6.14
CA GLY A 199 12.76 11.27 -5.29
C GLY A 199 11.66 12.33 -5.30
N LEU A 200 10.39 11.90 -5.35
CA LEU A 200 9.24 12.80 -5.34
C LEU A 200 8.90 13.15 -3.90
N ASP A 201 8.75 14.44 -3.62
CA ASP A 201 8.26 14.91 -2.32
C ASP A 201 6.79 15.28 -2.39
N ILE A 202 5.99 14.80 -1.44
CA ILE A 202 4.59 15.21 -1.29
C ILE A 202 4.38 15.72 0.12
N GLU A 203 4.03 17.00 0.24
CA GLU A 203 3.73 17.67 1.50
C GLU A 203 2.30 18.17 1.47
N ASN A 204 1.51 17.77 2.46
CA ASN A 204 0.21 18.34 2.78
C ASN A 204 0.23 18.75 4.25
N ASP A 205 0.96 19.83 4.52
CA ASP A 205 1.33 20.25 5.87
C ASP A 205 0.60 21.47 6.40
N ASP A 206 -0.37 22.00 5.64
CA ASP A 206 -1.18 23.12 6.08
C ASP A 206 -2.05 22.73 7.28
N ALA A 207 -1.87 23.47 8.38
CA ALA A 207 -2.58 23.23 9.63
C ALA A 207 -4.07 23.59 9.53
N ALA A 208 -4.43 24.53 8.64
CA ALA A 208 -5.83 24.89 8.40
C ALA A 208 -6.64 23.70 7.84
N ASP A 209 -5.96 22.78 7.17
CA ASP A 209 -6.57 21.69 6.41
C ASP A 209 -6.42 20.31 7.09
N ALA A 210 -5.95 20.29 8.34
CA ALA A 210 -5.79 19.09 9.14
C ALA A 210 -7.10 18.28 9.31
N THR A 211 -8.25 18.94 9.17
CA THR A 211 -9.59 18.33 9.27
C THR A 211 -10.03 17.64 7.97
N GLU A 212 -9.63 18.16 6.80
CA GLU A 212 -10.07 17.66 5.50
C GLU A 212 -9.27 16.40 5.05
N LYS A 213 -8.10 16.15 5.65
CA LYS A 213 -7.29 14.92 5.49
C LYS A 213 -7.08 14.52 4.03
N TRP A 214 -6.50 15.41 3.24
CA TRP A 214 -6.52 15.20 1.80
C TRP A 214 -5.61 14.07 1.29
N PRO A 215 -6.10 13.23 0.35
CA PRO A 215 -5.34 12.11 -0.17
C PRO A 215 -4.26 12.56 -1.16
N MET A 216 -3.06 12.01 -1.01
CA MET A 216 -1.91 12.43 -1.81
C MET A 216 -1.89 11.75 -3.19
N ILE A 217 -1.92 10.42 -3.22
CA ILE A 217 -2.03 9.62 -4.45
C ILE A 217 -3.38 8.92 -4.46
N VAL A 218 -4.17 9.18 -5.50
CA VAL A 218 -5.55 8.69 -5.62
C VAL A 218 -5.69 7.76 -6.82
N PHE A 219 -6.25 6.57 -6.58
CA PHE A 219 -6.62 5.60 -7.60
C PHE A 219 -8.15 5.50 -7.70
N ASP A 220 -8.71 6.14 -8.72
CA ASP A 220 -10.15 6.06 -9.04
C ASP A 220 -10.45 4.87 -9.96
N ARG A 221 -9.55 4.59 -10.92
CA ARG A 221 -9.64 3.48 -11.89
C ARG A 221 -8.30 2.80 -12.26
N GLY A 222 -7.15 3.45 -12.00
CA GLY A 222 -5.84 3.11 -12.60
C GLY A 222 -4.87 2.23 -11.79
N THR A 223 -3.70 1.90 -12.38
CA THR A 223 -3.27 0.50 -12.41
C THR A 223 -1.78 0.11 -12.25
N PHE A 224 -0.74 0.96 -12.32
CA PHE A 224 0.62 0.54 -11.90
C PHE A 224 1.59 1.71 -11.65
N ILE A 225 1.92 2.01 -10.39
CA ILE A 225 2.78 3.13 -10.00
C ILE A 225 3.88 2.66 -9.04
N ASN A 226 5.11 3.13 -9.25
CA ASN A 226 6.24 2.92 -8.34
C ASN A 226 6.72 4.26 -7.76
N HIS A 227 6.91 4.34 -6.44
CA HIS A 227 7.54 5.47 -5.76
C HIS A 227 8.84 5.04 -5.09
N VAL A 228 9.97 5.63 -5.49
CA VAL A 228 11.31 5.28 -5.03
C VAL A 228 12.01 6.51 -4.46
N GLY A 229 12.32 6.48 -3.16
CA GLY A 229 12.93 7.61 -2.46
C GLY A 229 12.01 8.83 -2.34
N GLY A 230 12.53 9.94 -1.79
CA GLY A 230 11.73 11.15 -1.53
C GLY A 230 11.04 11.10 -0.17
N SER A 231 10.00 11.92 -0.01
CA SER A 231 9.32 12.07 1.28
C SER A 231 7.82 12.32 1.14
N VAL A 232 7.06 11.87 2.14
CA VAL A 232 5.62 12.03 2.20
C VAL A 232 5.24 12.51 3.60
N ILE A 233 4.63 13.69 3.68
CA ILE A 233 4.31 14.36 4.95
C ILE A 233 2.88 14.90 4.86
N GLY A 234 2.01 14.53 5.79
CA GLY A 234 0.72 15.21 5.87
C GLY A 234 -0.34 14.57 6.76
N TYR A 235 -1.53 15.17 6.72
CA TYR A 235 -2.68 14.80 7.55
C TYR A 235 -3.59 13.74 6.92
N GLY A 236 -3.61 13.65 5.59
CA GLY A 236 -4.41 12.68 4.85
C GLY A 236 -3.66 11.40 4.48
N PRO A 237 -4.34 10.47 3.79
CA PRO A 237 -3.74 9.23 3.34
C PRO A 237 -2.69 9.50 2.26
N TYR A 238 -1.58 8.77 2.35
CA TYR A 238 -0.56 8.73 1.30
C TYR A 238 -1.13 8.11 0.02
N VAL A 239 -1.82 6.98 0.16
CA VAL A 239 -2.45 6.28 -0.96
C VAL A 239 -3.91 6.07 -0.61
N SER A 240 -4.80 6.48 -1.51
CA SER A 240 -6.23 6.20 -1.44
C SER A 240 -6.65 5.50 -2.72
N PHE A 241 -7.39 4.41 -2.61
CA PHE A 241 -7.92 3.70 -3.78
C PHE A 241 -9.38 3.31 -3.61
N THR A 242 -10.11 3.28 -4.72
CA THR A 242 -11.52 2.89 -4.79
C THR A 242 -11.71 1.82 -5.86
N TYR A 243 -12.50 0.79 -5.59
CA TYR A 243 -12.93 -0.12 -6.66
C TYR A 243 -14.10 0.49 -7.44
N PRO A 244 -13.97 0.63 -8.78
CA PRO A 244 -15.04 1.18 -9.59
C PRO A 244 -16.20 0.19 -9.73
N ALA A 245 -17.40 0.72 -9.99
CA ALA A 245 -18.62 -0.08 -10.15
C ALA A 245 -18.60 -1.04 -11.34
N VAL A 246 -17.81 -0.74 -12.37
CA VAL A 246 -17.67 -1.58 -13.58
C VAL A 246 -16.24 -2.12 -13.62
N GLY A 247 -16.06 -3.37 -13.21
CA GLY A 247 -14.78 -4.10 -13.33
C GLY A 247 -14.68 -4.80 -14.68
N GLY A 248 -13.54 -4.66 -15.37
CA GLY A 248 -13.26 -5.35 -16.63
C GLY A 248 -12.42 -6.61 -16.42
N ALA A 249 -12.68 -7.66 -17.19
CA ALA A 249 -11.94 -8.93 -17.15
C ALA A 249 -10.44 -8.79 -17.51
N PHE A 250 -10.01 -7.65 -18.06
CA PHE A 250 -8.65 -7.44 -18.56
C PHE A 250 -7.65 -6.96 -17.50
N GLN A 251 -8.07 -6.63 -16.27
CA GLN A 251 -7.17 -6.02 -15.28
C GLN A 251 -7.48 -6.45 -13.85
N VAL A 252 -6.57 -7.23 -13.28
CA VAL A 252 -6.41 -7.40 -11.83
C VAL A 252 -6.04 -6.01 -11.29
N THR A 253 -6.99 -5.36 -10.62
CA THR A 253 -7.10 -3.90 -10.46
C THR A 253 -5.94 -3.25 -9.70
N GLY A 254 -4.89 -2.90 -10.42
CA GLY A 254 -3.95 -1.88 -10.02
C GLY A 254 -2.89 -2.26 -8.99
N GLN A 255 -1.74 -1.60 -9.12
CA GLN A 255 -0.58 -1.80 -8.27
C GLN A 255 0.00 -0.45 -7.82
N PHE A 256 0.39 -0.41 -6.56
CA PHE A 256 1.24 0.63 -6.02
C PHE A 256 2.41 0.02 -5.26
N ALA A 257 3.63 0.37 -5.66
CA ALA A 257 4.85 -0.01 -4.96
C ALA A 257 5.56 1.24 -4.43
N SER A 258 6.07 1.20 -3.19
CA SER A 258 6.77 2.28 -2.54
C SER A 258 8.02 1.75 -1.86
N ARG A 259 9.19 2.33 -2.16
CA ARG A 259 10.47 1.88 -1.62
C ARG A 259 11.34 3.04 -1.14
N GLY A 260 11.87 2.94 0.08
CA GLY A 260 12.83 3.92 0.59
C GLY A 260 12.26 5.34 0.79
N VAL A 261 10.94 5.49 0.85
CA VAL A 261 10.27 6.79 1.04
C VAL A 261 10.19 7.09 2.54
N ARG A 262 10.64 8.28 2.96
CA ARG A 262 10.48 8.72 4.36
C ARG A 262 9.07 9.25 4.58
N MET A 263 8.41 8.80 5.64
CA MET A 263 7.02 9.17 5.90
C MET A 263 6.82 9.87 7.24
N GLU A 264 6.00 10.92 7.23
CA GLU A 264 5.51 11.59 8.44
C GLU A 264 3.97 11.67 8.44
N ALA A 265 3.41 10.90 9.38
CA ALA A 265 2.01 10.71 9.67
C ALA A 265 1.51 11.78 10.67
N ARG A 266 0.84 12.84 10.19
CA ARG A 266 0.37 13.96 11.03
C ARG A 266 -1.10 13.87 11.45
N GLY A 267 -1.95 13.20 10.68
CA GLY A 267 -3.38 13.08 10.95
C GLY A 267 -3.77 11.75 11.57
N ASP A 268 -4.97 11.70 12.16
CA ASP A 268 -5.60 10.44 12.55
C ASP A 268 -6.29 9.77 11.35
N GLY A 269 -6.31 8.44 11.30
CA GLY A 269 -6.90 7.66 10.20
C GLY A 269 -5.87 6.86 9.41
N PRO A 270 -6.31 6.16 8.35
CA PRO A 270 -5.44 5.27 7.57
C PRO A 270 -4.48 6.05 6.67
N PHE A 271 -3.19 5.70 6.68
CA PHE A 271 -2.21 6.22 5.71
C PHE A 271 -2.36 5.56 4.34
N ILE A 272 -2.74 4.30 4.32
CA ILE A 272 -3.14 3.57 3.12
C ILE A 272 -4.62 3.28 3.24
N ASP A 273 -5.43 3.93 2.42
CA ASP A 273 -6.87 3.89 2.54
C ASP A 273 -7.55 3.20 1.36
N HIS A 274 -8.12 2.03 1.60
CA HIS A 274 -9.15 1.50 0.74
C HIS A 274 -10.48 2.19 1.06
N ASN A 275 -10.94 3.07 0.17
CA ASN A 275 -12.15 3.86 0.39
C ASN A 275 -13.38 2.95 0.58
N THR A 276 -14.15 3.20 1.65
CA THR A 276 -15.37 2.44 1.98
C THR A 276 -16.50 2.59 0.97
N ALA A 277 -16.42 3.58 0.07
CA ALA A 277 -17.34 3.75 -1.05
C ALA A 277 -17.09 2.77 -2.21
N SER A 278 -16.07 1.91 -2.10
CA SER A 278 -15.72 0.93 -3.13
C SER A 278 -16.81 -0.11 -3.37
N VAL A 279 -17.03 -0.44 -4.64
CA VAL A 279 -17.93 -1.53 -5.04
C VAL A 279 -17.15 -2.83 -5.13
N LEU A 280 -17.41 -3.74 -4.19
CA LEU A 280 -16.72 -5.03 -4.15
C LEU A 280 -17.35 -6.00 -5.17
N ALA A 281 -16.54 -6.47 -6.10
CA ALA A 281 -16.93 -7.45 -7.11
C ALA A 281 -15.85 -8.53 -7.26
N ALA A 282 -16.22 -9.71 -7.75
CA ALA A 282 -15.32 -10.86 -7.85
C ALA A 282 -14.06 -10.61 -8.71
N SER A 283 -14.08 -9.65 -9.63
CA SER A 283 -12.95 -9.33 -10.51
C SER A 283 -12.01 -8.24 -9.98
N ASN A 284 -12.40 -7.49 -8.94
CA ASN A 284 -11.62 -6.36 -8.45
C ASN A 284 -10.56 -6.82 -7.42
N ALA A 285 -9.29 -6.45 -7.61
CA ALA A 285 -8.19 -6.78 -6.70
C ALA A 285 -7.00 -5.80 -6.76
N PHE A 286 -6.54 -5.23 -5.64
CA PHE A 286 -5.45 -4.23 -5.63
C PHE A 286 -4.16 -4.78 -5.02
N ARG A 287 -3.01 -4.44 -5.61
CA ARG A 287 -1.69 -4.87 -5.15
C ARG A 287 -0.91 -3.70 -4.54
N LEU A 288 -0.34 -3.93 -3.36
CA LEU A 288 0.42 -2.95 -2.60
C LEU A 288 1.75 -3.56 -2.19
N HIS A 289 2.85 -2.85 -2.42
CA HIS A 289 4.16 -3.26 -1.94
C HIS A 289 4.90 -2.08 -1.30
N PHE A 290 5.27 -2.20 -0.04
CA PHE A 290 5.99 -1.19 0.72
C PHE A 290 7.29 -1.79 1.23
N GLU A 291 8.45 -1.19 0.91
CA GLU A 291 9.76 -1.76 1.22
C GLU A 291 10.72 -0.70 1.79
N ASP A 292 11.43 -1.05 2.87
CA ASP A 292 12.49 -0.24 3.49
C ASP A 292 12.01 1.17 3.87
N MET A 293 11.03 1.26 4.78
CA MET A 293 10.33 2.52 5.06
C MET A 293 10.28 2.84 6.55
N GLY A 294 10.59 4.09 6.89
CA GLY A 294 10.36 4.66 8.22
C GLY A 294 9.10 5.52 8.23
N VAL A 295 8.12 5.16 9.07
CA VAL A 295 6.88 5.92 9.26
C VAL A 295 6.87 6.57 10.64
N MET A 296 6.90 7.90 10.66
CA MET A 296 6.86 8.69 11.89
C MET A 296 5.44 9.18 12.15
N GLY A 297 4.75 8.63 13.15
CA GLY A 297 3.58 9.28 13.76
C GLY A 297 4.05 10.46 14.63
N SER A 298 3.74 11.69 14.21
CA SER A 298 4.22 12.91 14.89
C SER A 298 3.15 13.65 15.69
N ARG A 299 1.88 13.60 15.24
CA ARG A 299 0.76 14.33 15.86
C ARG A 299 -0.50 13.48 16.09
N SER A 300 -0.53 12.26 15.56
CA SER A 300 -1.69 11.38 15.67
C SER A 300 -1.78 10.72 17.06
N LYS A 301 -3.00 10.60 17.59
CA LYS A 301 -3.27 9.88 18.85
C LYS A 301 -3.60 8.41 18.64
N ALA A 302 -4.06 8.05 17.45
CA ALA A 302 -4.39 6.67 17.07
C ALA A 302 -4.13 6.45 15.57
N PRO A 303 -2.85 6.46 15.15
CA PRO A 303 -2.51 6.32 13.74
C PRO A 303 -2.82 4.92 13.22
N VAL A 304 -3.49 4.86 12.06
CA VAL A 304 -3.74 3.61 11.35
C VAL A 304 -2.80 3.58 10.15
N LEU A 305 -1.94 2.58 10.03
CA LEU A 305 -1.07 2.45 8.87
C LEU A 305 -1.91 2.18 7.62
N ALA A 306 -2.82 1.21 7.70
CA ALA A 306 -3.58 0.79 6.56
C ALA A 306 -4.99 0.32 6.93
N ARG A 307 -5.93 0.56 6.02
CA ARG A 307 -7.28 0.00 6.05
C ARG A 307 -7.56 -0.71 4.74
N PHE A 308 -7.96 -1.97 4.84
CA PHE A 308 -8.28 -2.82 3.71
C PHE A 308 -9.65 -3.49 3.85
N GLY A 309 -10.26 -3.75 2.70
CA GLY A 309 -11.45 -4.56 2.51
C GLY A 309 -11.40 -5.18 1.10
N GLY A 310 -12.19 -6.22 0.83
CA GLY A 310 -12.21 -6.86 -0.48
C GLY A 310 -10.93 -7.64 -0.80
N ARG A 311 -10.53 -7.73 -2.08
CA ARG A 311 -9.35 -8.50 -2.51
C ARG A 311 -8.10 -7.62 -2.58
N VAL A 312 -7.41 -7.42 -1.45
CA VAL A 312 -6.15 -6.66 -1.43
C VAL A 312 -4.97 -7.59 -1.19
N TYR A 313 -3.93 -7.46 -2.01
CA TYR A 313 -2.65 -8.14 -1.85
C TYR A 313 -1.63 -7.10 -1.40
N ALA A 314 -1.42 -6.97 -0.09
CA ALA A 314 -0.51 -6.00 0.48
C ALA A 314 0.71 -6.69 1.06
N ARG A 315 1.90 -6.19 0.72
CA ARG A 315 3.17 -6.66 1.25
C ARG A 315 3.94 -5.48 1.83
N PHE A 316 4.38 -5.63 3.06
CA PHE A 316 5.20 -4.66 3.79
C PHE A 316 6.49 -5.37 4.19
N ASP A 317 7.63 -4.96 3.64
CA ASP A 317 8.95 -5.48 3.97
C ASP A 317 9.78 -4.39 4.66
N ASN A 318 10.30 -4.67 5.86
CA ASN A 318 11.17 -3.73 6.58
C ASN A 318 10.52 -2.34 6.78
N VAL A 319 9.23 -2.32 7.15
CA VAL A 319 8.48 -1.09 7.46
C VAL A 319 8.43 -0.90 8.97
N HIS A 320 9.02 0.19 9.46
CA HIS A 320 9.17 0.47 10.89
C HIS A 320 8.45 1.76 11.27
N THR A 321 7.73 1.71 12.38
CA THR A 321 7.04 2.88 12.92
C THR A 321 7.57 3.26 14.30
N ASN A 322 7.59 4.56 14.61
CA ASN A 322 8.03 5.07 15.92
C ASN A 322 6.94 4.92 17.01
N VAL A 323 5.68 4.73 16.61
CA VAL A 323 4.52 4.50 17.48
C VAL A 323 3.74 3.30 16.97
N PRO A 324 3.02 2.57 17.83
CA PRO A 324 2.16 1.48 17.38
C PRO A 324 1.12 1.97 16.35
N MET A 325 1.05 1.30 15.20
CA MET A 325 0.08 1.60 14.14
C MET A 325 -0.70 0.34 13.74
N ASP A 326 -1.98 0.50 13.43
CA ASP A 326 -2.82 -0.61 13.04
C ASP A 326 -2.86 -0.85 11.52
N VAL A 327 -2.89 -2.12 11.12
CA VAL A 327 -3.28 -2.59 9.79
C VAL A 327 -4.63 -3.28 9.93
N LEU A 328 -5.69 -2.59 9.49
CA LEU A 328 -7.07 -3.02 9.64
C LEU A 328 -7.53 -3.80 8.41
N ALA A 329 -7.97 -5.05 8.59
CA ALA A 329 -8.60 -5.85 7.56
C ALA A 329 -10.08 -6.04 7.88
N TYR A 330 -10.94 -5.32 7.16
CA TYR A 330 -12.38 -5.37 7.30
C TYR A 330 -12.96 -6.65 6.68
N MET A 331 -13.97 -7.20 7.36
CA MET A 331 -14.79 -8.26 6.81
C MET A 331 -15.67 -7.71 5.68
N THR A 332 -15.59 -8.36 4.52
CA THR A 332 -16.31 -7.98 3.30
C THR A 332 -17.13 -9.13 2.75
N ALA A 333 -18.15 -8.80 1.95
CA ALA A 333 -19.07 -9.75 1.33
C ALA A 333 -18.81 -9.90 -0.18
N ASN A 334 -19.43 -10.91 -0.79
CA ASN A 334 -19.57 -11.07 -2.25
C ASN A 334 -18.27 -11.18 -3.07
N LEU A 335 -17.20 -11.75 -2.51
CA LEU A 335 -15.97 -12.00 -3.27
C LEU A 335 -16.10 -13.14 -4.30
N GLY A 336 -17.08 -14.02 -4.14
CA GLY A 336 -17.30 -15.21 -4.98
C GLY A 336 -16.66 -16.45 -4.37
N ALA A 337 -17.36 -17.59 -4.42
CA ALA A 337 -17.06 -18.81 -3.66
C ALA A 337 -15.67 -19.43 -3.95
N ASN A 338 -15.04 -19.11 -5.08
CA ASN A 338 -13.76 -19.66 -5.54
C ASN A 338 -12.68 -18.58 -5.77
N SER A 339 -12.84 -17.39 -5.18
CA SER A 339 -11.90 -16.28 -5.37
C SER A 339 -10.88 -16.20 -4.22
N GLU A 340 -9.65 -15.84 -4.54
CA GLU A 340 -8.65 -15.49 -3.52
C GLU A 340 -9.10 -14.23 -2.75
N ASN A 341 -9.13 -14.32 -1.41
CA ASN A 341 -9.59 -13.25 -0.51
C ASN A 341 -8.61 -12.05 -0.39
N GLY A 342 -7.52 -12.04 -1.17
CA GLY A 342 -6.34 -11.20 -0.94
C GLY A 342 -5.35 -11.84 0.06
N LYS A 343 -4.24 -11.14 0.35
CA LYS A 343 -3.22 -11.55 1.32
C LYS A 343 -2.51 -10.31 1.87
N ILE A 344 -2.29 -10.24 3.18
CA ILE A 344 -1.47 -9.21 3.81
C ILE A 344 -0.18 -9.85 4.33
N GLU A 345 0.98 -9.37 3.93
CA GLU A 345 2.29 -9.84 4.39
C GLU A 345 3.00 -8.71 5.14
N LEU A 346 3.33 -8.92 6.41
CA LEU A 346 4.08 -7.98 7.25
C LEU A 346 5.44 -8.62 7.59
N ASN A 347 6.45 -8.33 6.79
CA ASN A 347 7.78 -8.94 6.89
C ASN A 347 8.80 -8.00 7.47
N ARG A 348 9.53 -8.45 8.49
CA ARG A 348 10.56 -7.68 9.20
C ARG A 348 10.07 -6.29 9.63
N CYS A 349 8.78 -6.16 9.90
CA CYS A 349 8.15 -4.90 10.30
C CYS A 349 8.25 -4.71 11.82
N ARG A 350 8.13 -3.45 12.27
CA ARG A 350 8.20 -3.08 13.69
C ARG A 350 7.03 -2.16 14.05
N SER A 351 6.45 -2.40 15.24
CA SER A 351 5.37 -1.59 15.83
C SER A 351 4.09 -1.55 14.97
N LEU A 352 3.80 -2.62 14.23
CA LEU A 352 2.57 -2.80 13.47
C LEU A 352 1.66 -3.85 14.12
N ASN A 353 0.39 -3.53 14.25
CA ASN A 353 -0.64 -4.44 14.75
C ASN A 353 -1.62 -4.77 13.64
N TYR A 354 -1.70 -6.03 13.24
CA TYR A 354 -2.80 -6.47 12.38
C TYR A 354 -4.08 -6.63 13.21
N LYS A 355 -5.19 -6.06 12.73
CA LYS A 355 -6.51 -6.22 13.36
C LYS A 355 -7.54 -6.60 12.30
N ARG A 356 -8.32 -7.62 12.60
CA ARG A 356 -9.51 -7.99 11.83
C ARG A 356 -10.69 -7.16 12.34
N VAL A 357 -11.45 -6.54 11.45
CA VAL A 357 -12.56 -5.65 11.81
C VAL A 357 -13.88 -6.23 11.33
N ALA A 358 -14.77 -6.55 12.27
CA ALA A 358 -16.07 -7.17 12.01
C ALA A 358 -17.23 -6.15 11.83
N ASP A 359 -16.89 -4.87 11.70
CA ASP A 359 -17.86 -3.78 11.52
C ASP A 359 -18.72 -4.00 10.26
N GLN A 360 -20.04 -4.05 10.47
CA GLN A 360 -21.06 -4.42 9.48
C GLN A 360 -21.57 -3.24 8.65
N ALA A 361 -21.06 -2.03 8.87
CA ALA A 361 -21.40 -0.87 8.05
C ALA A 361 -20.35 -0.61 6.95
N ALA A 362 -19.09 -0.99 7.19
CA ALA A 362 -18.00 -0.74 6.24
C ALA A 362 -18.17 -1.62 4.97
N TYR A 363 -18.02 -0.98 3.81
CA TYR A 363 -18.15 -1.61 2.48
C TYR A 363 -19.51 -2.27 2.18
N GLY A 364 -20.61 -1.74 2.75
CA GLY A 364 -21.99 -2.11 2.39
C GLY A 364 -22.53 -3.40 3.01
N SER A 365 -22.03 -3.80 4.18
CA SER A 365 -22.28 -5.13 4.79
C SER A 365 -23.61 -5.32 5.53
N GLY A 366 -24.48 -4.29 5.61
CA GLY A 366 -25.67 -4.29 6.46
C GLY A 366 -26.78 -5.30 6.11
N ALA A 367 -26.79 -5.88 4.90
CA ALA A 367 -27.84 -6.80 4.44
C ALA A 367 -27.39 -8.25 4.21
N VAL A 368 -26.11 -8.59 4.47
CA VAL A 368 -25.55 -9.91 4.13
C VAL A 368 -25.43 -10.80 5.38
N PRO A 369 -25.88 -12.09 5.32
CA PRO A 369 -25.74 -13.05 6.41
C PRO A 369 -24.31 -13.20 6.91
N ALA A 370 -24.14 -13.45 8.22
CA ALA A 370 -22.82 -13.58 8.84
C ALA A 370 -21.95 -14.69 8.23
N SER A 371 -22.56 -15.77 7.72
CA SER A 371 -21.89 -16.92 7.09
C SER A 371 -21.12 -16.58 5.81
N ASP A 372 -21.51 -15.49 5.13
CA ASP A 372 -20.97 -15.12 3.81
C ASP A 372 -19.91 -14.03 3.90
N ARG A 373 -19.59 -13.59 5.12
CA ARG A 373 -18.56 -12.59 5.37
C ARG A 373 -17.18 -13.26 5.33
N ARG A 374 -16.23 -12.60 4.68
CA ARG A 374 -14.82 -13.04 4.56
C ARG A 374 -13.91 -11.86 4.87
N ALA A 375 -12.76 -12.10 5.48
CA ALA A 375 -11.75 -11.05 5.67
C ALA A 375 -10.43 -11.52 5.08
N ILE A 376 -9.56 -10.55 4.79
CA ILE A 376 -8.26 -10.77 4.16
C ILE A 376 -7.33 -11.49 5.13
N PRO A 377 -6.77 -12.67 4.80
CA PRO A 377 -5.78 -13.34 5.64
C PRO A 377 -4.49 -12.53 5.74
N ALA A 378 -3.73 -12.72 6.82
CA ALA A 378 -2.45 -12.06 7.03
C ALA A 378 -1.34 -13.03 7.44
N GLU A 379 -0.13 -12.72 7.02
CA GLU A 379 1.10 -13.36 7.42
C GLU A 379 2.05 -12.32 8.03
N ILE A 380 2.54 -12.58 9.24
CA ILE A 380 3.37 -11.63 9.98
C ILE A 380 4.68 -12.32 10.36
N SER A 381 5.79 -11.80 9.86
CA SER A 381 7.15 -12.13 10.29
C SER A 381 7.81 -10.87 10.86
N MET A 382 8.15 -10.85 12.16
CA MET A 382 8.76 -9.67 12.81
C MET A 382 10.29 -9.81 12.89
N GLN A 383 11.02 -8.69 12.89
CA GLN A 383 12.51 -8.68 12.81
C GLN A 383 13.23 -8.76 14.16
N GLN A 384 12.54 -8.66 15.29
CA GLN A 384 13.16 -8.94 16.59
C GLN A 384 12.91 -10.39 16.96
N GLU A 385 13.83 -11.27 16.59
CA GLU A 385 14.01 -12.55 17.28
C GLU A 385 14.43 -12.21 18.73
N GLY A 386 13.46 -12.15 19.64
CA GLY A 386 13.77 -12.15 21.06
C GLY A 386 14.38 -13.51 21.44
N VAL A 387 15.33 -13.50 22.38
CA VAL A 387 15.78 -14.71 23.08
C VAL A 387 14.55 -15.43 23.65
N ALA A 388 14.48 -16.77 23.56
CA ALA A 388 13.37 -17.60 24.05
C ALA A 388 12.76 -17.05 25.35
N GLY A 389 11.46 -16.77 25.33
CA GLY A 389 10.76 -15.96 26.31
C GLY A 389 10.35 -16.68 27.58
N ALA A 390 10.34 -15.94 28.68
CA ALA A 390 10.00 -16.37 30.03
C ALA A 390 8.73 -17.23 30.15
N VAL A 391 8.73 -18.13 31.14
CA VAL A 391 7.55 -18.90 31.54
C VAL A 391 6.50 -17.94 32.14
N ILE A 392 5.34 -17.82 31.50
CA ILE A 392 4.19 -17.06 32.02
C ILE A 392 3.07 -18.06 32.36
N ASP A 393 2.60 -18.05 33.61
CA ASP A 393 1.58 -18.98 34.13
C ASP A 393 1.89 -20.47 33.90
N GLY A 394 3.19 -20.82 33.84
CA GLY A 394 3.66 -22.18 33.59
C GLY A 394 3.64 -22.61 32.12
N TYR A 395 3.45 -21.70 31.17
CA TYR A 395 3.52 -21.95 29.73
C TYR A 395 4.77 -21.32 29.10
N TYR A 396 5.43 -22.07 28.23
CA TYR A 396 6.51 -21.54 27.39
C TYR A 396 5.90 -20.72 26.26
N GLN A 397 6.31 -19.45 26.20
CA GLN A 397 5.96 -18.53 25.12
C GLN A 397 7.21 -18.26 24.27
N LEU A 398 7.03 -18.30 22.95
CA LEU A 398 8.02 -17.68 22.08
C LEU A 398 7.92 -16.16 22.25
N THR A 399 9.04 -15.52 22.48
CA THR A 399 9.14 -14.06 22.71
C THR A 399 8.79 -13.25 21.48
N ALA A 400 8.77 -13.87 20.29
CA ALA A 400 8.48 -13.20 19.02
C ALA A 400 7.91 -14.19 18.00
N ASP A 401 6.61 -14.40 18.07
CA ASP A 401 5.87 -15.25 17.14
C ASP A 401 5.98 -14.75 15.68
N ARG A 402 6.31 -15.63 14.74
CA ARG A 402 5.74 -15.55 13.39
C ARG A 402 4.24 -15.79 13.54
N LYS A 403 3.43 -14.74 13.53
CA LYS A 403 1.96 -14.86 13.59
C LYS A 403 1.43 -14.97 12.16
N THR A 404 1.01 -16.15 11.74
CA THR A 404 0.13 -16.26 10.57
C THR A 404 -1.30 -16.23 11.05
N ILE A 405 -2.11 -15.33 10.49
CA ILE A 405 -3.52 -15.17 10.81
C ILE A 405 -4.30 -15.58 9.56
N TYR A 406 -4.74 -16.83 9.50
CA TYR A 406 -5.53 -17.35 8.39
C TYR A 406 -7.03 -17.10 8.58
N SER A 407 -7.71 -16.74 7.49
CA SER A 407 -9.15 -16.95 7.34
C SER A 407 -9.40 -18.30 6.66
N GLY A 408 -10.20 -19.20 7.25
CA GLY A 408 -10.71 -20.37 6.50
C GLY A 408 -11.45 -19.91 5.23
N ASN A 409 -11.39 -20.57 4.07
CA ASN A 409 -10.95 -21.92 3.72
C ASN A 409 -9.94 -21.86 2.55
N TRP A 410 -8.78 -22.51 2.74
CA TRP A 410 -7.86 -23.09 1.74
C TRP A 410 -7.53 -22.28 0.46
N GLN A 411 -6.34 -21.69 0.42
CA GLN A 411 -5.22 -22.06 -0.47
C GLN A 411 -4.06 -21.08 -0.20
N VAL A 412 -2.84 -21.60 -0.15
CA VAL A 412 -1.58 -20.96 0.29
C VAL A 412 -1.42 -20.85 1.83
N ALA A 413 -1.52 -21.99 2.52
CA ALA A 413 -0.96 -22.08 3.85
C ALA A 413 0.52 -22.49 3.75
N GLU A 414 1.43 -21.60 4.14
CA GLU A 414 2.81 -22.00 4.41
C GLU A 414 2.80 -22.77 5.72
N LEU A 415 3.15 -24.06 5.65
CA LEU A 415 3.26 -24.92 6.81
C LEU A 415 4.43 -24.41 7.69
N LYS A 416 4.14 -23.98 8.91
CA LYS A 416 5.14 -23.55 9.90
C LYS A 416 5.32 -24.65 10.93
N THR A 417 6.53 -24.78 11.49
CA THR A 417 6.83 -25.85 12.46
C THR A 417 7.42 -25.27 13.74
N LEU A 418 6.77 -25.54 14.88
CA LEU A 418 7.41 -25.37 16.19
C LEU A 418 8.25 -26.61 16.49
N THR A 419 9.46 -26.43 17.00
CA THR A 419 10.40 -27.52 17.30
C THR A 419 10.89 -27.42 18.73
N TRP A 420 10.93 -28.54 19.45
CA TRP A 420 11.53 -28.67 20.78
C TRP A 420 12.56 -29.78 20.81
N ALA A 421 13.72 -29.47 21.40
CA ALA A 421 14.85 -30.36 21.59
C ALA A 421 14.96 -30.85 23.05
N PRO A 422 15.68 -31.96 23.31
CA PRO A 422 15.77 -32.58 24.64
C PRO A 422 16.47 -31.72 25.70
N ASN A 423 17.25 -30.73 25.26
CA ASN A 423 18.08 -29.88 26.11
C ASN A 423 17.52 -28.46 26.23
N ASP A 424 16.29 -28.22 25.76
CA ASP A 424 15.67 -26.90 25.90
C ASP A 424 15.44 -26.60 27.40
N ASP A 425 15.47 -25.32 27.76
CA ASP A 425 15.26 -24.81 29.13
C ASP A 425 13.89 -25.20 29.74
N SER A 426 13.08 -25.94 28.99
CA SER A 426 11.74 -26.34 29.35
C SER A 426 11.64 -27.33 30.50
N GLY A 427 12.73 -28.06 30.79
CA GLY A 427 12.76 -29.17 31.72
C GLY A 427 12.02 -30.43 31.21
N PHE A 428 11.36 -30.36 30.05
CA PHE A 428 10.76 -31.49 29.37
C PHE A 428 11.88 -32.41 28.90
N GLY A 429 12.03 -33.57 29.56
CA GLY A 429 13.20 -34.45 29.40
C GLY A 429 13.88 -34.85 30.72
N SER A 430 13.53 -34.21 31.84
CA SER A 430 14.08 -34.54 33.16
C SER A 430 13.21 -35.53 33.93
N GLY A 431 13.63 -36.80 34.05
CA GLY A 431 13.34 -37.77 35.12
C GLY A 431 11.88 -38.12 35.52
N SER A 432 10.87 -37.38 35.10
CA SER A 432 9.48 -37.48 35.56
C SER A 432 8.62 -38.25 34.57
N ASP A 433 7.72 -39.09 35.09
CA ASP A 433 6.73 -39.84 34.31
C ASP A 433 5.36 -39.77 35.02
N PRO A 434 4.34 -39.11 34.44
CA PRO A 434 4.39 -38.39 33.16
C PRO A 434 5.14 -37.05 33.26
N ALA A 435 5.80 -36.65 32.17
CA ALA A 435 6.31 -35.29 31.99
C ALA A 435 5.32 -34.47 31.15
N ALA A 436 5.16 -33.17 31.44
CA ALA A 436 4.27 -32.30 30.67
C ALA A 436 4.98 -31.03 30.22
N LEU A 437 4.88 -30.72 28.93
CA LEU A 437 5.28 -29.45 28.34
C LEU A 437 4.03 -28.64 28.02
N LYS A 438 3.94 -27.43 28.56
CA LYS A 438 2.87 -26.49 28.29
C LYS A 438 3.36 -25.43 27.32
N VAL A 439 2.69 -25.30 26.18
CA VAL A 439 3.08 -24.41 25.09
C VAL A 439 1.88 -23.58 24.65
N VAL A 440 2.13 -22.39 24.11
CA VAL A 440 1.08 -21.55 23.52
C VAL A 440 1.43 -21.32 22.06
N LEU A 441 0.51 -21.67 21.17
CA LEU A 441 0.61 -21.29 19.76
C LEU A 441 0.35 -19.79 19.58
N PRO A 442 0.84 -19.19 18.49
CA PRO A 442 0.36 -17.89 18.06
C PRO A 442 -1.17 -17.84 18.04
N HIS A 443 -1.75 -16.73 18.50
CA HIS A 443 -3.19 -16.54 18.50
C HIS A 443 -3.76 -16.81 17.08
N TYR A 444 -4.74 -17.72 16.99
CA TYR A 444 -5.40 -18.20 15.76
C TYR A 444 -4.63 -19.20 14.88
N ALA A 445 -3.43 -19.64 15.29
CA ALA A 445 -2.71 -20.71 14.60
C ALA A 445 -3.46 -22.05 14.70
N ARG A 446 -3.42 -22.83 13.60
CA ARG A 446 -4.13 -24.10 13.46
C ARG A 446 -3.12 -25.23 13.37
N PRO A 447 -2.85 -25.97 14.45
CA PRO A 447 -1.96 -27.13 14.39
C PRO A 447 -2.60 -28.22 13.53
N CYS A 448 -1.82 -28.77 12.60
CA CYS A 448 -2.30 -29.72 11.61
C CYS A 448 -1.56 -31.06 11.70
N LYS A 449 -0.27 -31.06 12.06
CA LYS A 449 0.48 -32.29 12.31
C LYS A 449 1.27 -32.23 13.60
N PHE A 450 1.28 -33.34 14.31
CA PHE A 450 2.18 -33.58 15.44
C PHE A 450 3.25 -34.56 14.98
N ARG A 451 4.52 -34.28 15.27
CA ARG A 451 5.68 -34.99 14.71
C ARG A 451 6.74 -35.25 15.76
N LEU A 452 7.46 -36.35 15.57
CA LEU A 452 8.62 -36.73 16.36
C LEU A 452 9.74 -37.23 15.42
N LEU A 453 10.93 -36.66 15.57
CA LEU A 453 12.17 -37.13 14.94
C LEU A 453 13.05 -37.75 16.03
N ARG A 454 13.05 -39.08 16.13
CA ARG A 454 13.71 -39.83 17.20
C ARG A 454 15.07 -40.36 16.77
N ASN A 455 16.09 -40.16 17.61
CA ASN A 455 17.44 -40.66 17.33
C ASN A 455 17.49 -42.20 17.49
N ARG A 456 18.08 -42.89 16.50
CA ARG A 456 18.22 -44.36 16.45
C ARG A 456 19.16 -44.93 17.51
N VAL A 457 20.15 -44.15 17.97
CA VAL A 457 21.21 -44.64 18.88
C VAL A 457 20.70 -44.85 20.32
N ASN A 458 19.65 -44.15 20.74
CA ASN A 458 19.13 -44.16 22.12
C ASN A 458 17.66 -44.65 22.21
N ALA A 459 17.24 -45.52 21.27
CA ALA A 459 15.83 -45.90 21.08
C ALA A 459 15.28 -46.95 22.10
N ALA A 460 15.93 -47.15 23.24
CA ALA A 460 15.60 -48.24 24.17
C ALA A 460 14.27 -48.12 24.97
N PRO A 461 13.72 -46.93 25.29
CA PRO A 461 12.46 -46.85 26.03
C PRO A 461 11.24 -46.63 25.13
N THR A 462 10.18 -47.43 25.31
CA THR A 462 8.83 -47.13 24.80
C THR A 462 8.23 -46.00 25.62
N PHE A 463 7.65 -45.00 24.94
CA PHE A 463 6.88 -43.94 25.57
C PHE A 463 5.74 -43.53 24.65
N VAL A 464 4.78 -42.79 25.18
CA VAL A 464 3.68 -42.19 24.43
C VAL A 464 3.78 -40.69 24.54
N LEU A 465 3.62 -39.99 23.42
CA LEU A 465 3.42 -38.54 23.37
C LEU A 465 1.98 -38.24 23.01
N ASP A 466 1.30 -37.57 23.92
CA ASP A 466 -0.07 -37.09 23.72
C ASP A 466 -0.08 -35.56 23.61
N LEU A 467 -0.70 -35.05 22.56
CA LEU A 467 -0.95 -33.63 22.36
C LEU A 467 -2.38 -33.30 22.80
N PHE A 468 -2.50 -32.36 23.73
CA PHE A 468 -3.76 -31.84 24.23
C PHE A 468 -3.95 -30.37 23.88
N PHE A 469 -5.17 -29.99 23.52
CA PHE A 469 -5.61 -28.60 23.59
C PHE A 469 -6.13 -28.29 24.99
N VAL A 470 -5.80 -27.11 25.52
CA VAL A 470 -6.30 -26.64 26.81
C VAL A 470 -7.38 -25.60 26.56
N VAL A 471 -8.64 -25.97 26.80
CA VAL A 471 -9.81 -25.10 26.55
C VAL A 471 -10.54 -24.88 27.86
N ALA A 472 -10.65 -23.62 28.31
CA ALA A 472 -11.28 -23.25 29.58
C ALA A 472 -10.78 -24.11 30.77
N GLY A 473 -9.49 -24.43 30.80
CA GLY A 473 -8.86 -25.24 31.84
C GLY A 473 -9.04 -26.75 31.71
N LYS A 474 -9.66 -27.26 30.63
CA LYS A 474 -9.81 -28.70 30.34
C LYS A 474 -8.85 -29.15 29.25
N ASP A 475 -8.18 -30.28 29.50
CA ASP A 475 -7.29 -30.92 28.53
C ASP A 475 -8.10 -31.82 27.58
N ILE A 476 -7.95 -31.61 26.27
CA ILE A 476 -8.65 -32.35 25.20
C ILE A 476 -7.60 -33.00 24.30
N LEU A 477 -7.57 -34.34 24.26
CA LEU A 477 -6.62 -35.10 23.44
C LEU A 477 -6.91 -34.90 21.95
N VAL A 478 -5.89 -34.55 21.16
CA VAL A 478 -6.02 -34.26 19.72
C VAL A 478 -5.03 -35.01 18.83
N ALA A 479 -3.96 -35.57 19.38
CA ALA A 479 -3.05 -36.46 18.65
C ALA A 479 -2.23 -37.31 19.62
N THR A 480 -1.85 -38.50 19.18
CA THR A 480 -0.99 -39.43 19.93
C THR A 480 0.10 -39.98 19.01
N ILE A 481 1.34 -40.01 19.50
CA ILE A 481 2.48 -40.66 18.86
C ILE A 481 3.05 -41.70 19.82
N ALA A 482 3.09 -42.96 19.41
CA ALA A 482 3.67 -44.06 20.17
C ALA A 482 4.86 -44.66 19.40
N PRO A 483 6.08 -44.10 19.54
CA PRO A 483 7.25 -44.59 18.81
C PRO A 483 7.70 -45.95 19.35
N THR A 484 7.93 -46.90 18.44
CA THR A 484 8.49 -48.22 18.77
C THR A 484 10.00 -48.24 18.60
N ASP A 485 10.54 -47.58 17.56
CA ASP A 485 11.97 -47.55 17.21
C ASP A 485 12.48 -46.11 16.95
N GLY A 486 13.74 -45.94 16.54
CA GLY A 486 14.25 -44.66 16.04
C GLY A 486 13.73 -44.35 14.63
N GLY A 487 13.43 -43.08 14.33
CA GLY A 487 12.86 -42.69 13.04
C GLY A 487 11.99 -41.43 13.11
N HIS A 488 11.27 -41.17 12.03
CA HIS A 488 10.28 -40.09 11.94
C HIS A 488 8.88 -40.67 12.15
N PHE A 489 8.14 -40.07 13.09
CA PHE A 489 6.77 -40.40 13.41
C PHE A 489 5.89 -39.15 13.26
N GLU A 490 4.66 -39.34 12.83
CA GLU A 490 3.69 -38.25 12.69
C GLU A 490 2.27 -38.72 12.97
N ALA A 491 1.46 -37.81 13.47
CA ALA A 491 0.02 -37.98 13.66
C ALA A 491 -0.69 -36.70 13.20
N ASP A 492 -1.79 -36.88 12.46
CA ASP A 492 -2.67 -35.76 12.15
C ASP A 492 -3.33 -35.26 13.44
N VAL A 493 -3.42 -33.94 13.60
CA VAL A 493 -4.17 -33.35 14.72
C VAL A 493 -5.66 -33.45 14.41
N ARG A 494 -6.35 -34.36 15.09
CA ARG A 494 -7.78 -34.67 14.90
C ARG A 494 -8.50 -34.59 16.24
N GLY A 495 -9.43 -33.65 16.38
CA GLY A 495 -10.28 -33.57 17.55
C GLY A 495 -11.45 -34.53 17.46
N ALA A 496 -12.03 -34.88 18.61
CA ALA A 496 -13.24 -35.69 18.68
C ALA A 496 -14.44 -34.96 18.02
N LEU A 497 -14.59 -35.13 16.71
CA LEU A 497 -15.75 -35.03 15.80
C LEU A 497 -16.81 -33.89 15.90
N LYS A 498 -16.93 -33.06 16.94
CA LYS A 498 -17.91 -31.94 16.97
C LYS A 498 -17.41 -30.62 17.59
N PRO A 499 -16.69 -30.59 18.72
CA PRO A 499 -16.24 -29.33 19.32
C PRO A 499 -15.05 -28.71 18.57
N LEU A 500 -14.14 -29.53 18.04
CA LEU A 500 -12.94 -29.02 17.36
C LEU A 500 -13.26 -28.29 16.05
N ALA A 501 -14.26 -28.76 15.30
CA ALA A 501 -14.66 -28.14 14.04
C ALA A 501 -15.28 -26.74 14.26
N SER A 502 -16.02 -26.55 15.35
CA SER A 502 -16.59 -25.25 15.73
C SER A 502 -15.52 -24.30 16.28
N TRP A 503 -14.60 -24.80 17.10
CA TRP A 503 -13.50 -23.97 17.65
C TRP A 503 -12.46 -23.55 16.60
N ILE A 504 -12.16 -24.43 15.62
CA ILE A 504 -11.26 -24.13 14.50
C ILE A 504 -11.94 -23.24 13.44
N ALA A 505 -13.27 -23.35 13.28
CA ALA A 505 -14.00 -22.51 12.32
C ALA A 505 -14.04 -21.04 12.73
N ASP A 506 -14.21 -20.76 14.03
CA ASP A 506 -14.55 -19.41 14.49
C ASP A 506 -13.43 -18.68 15.24
N GLY A 507 -12.39 -19.37 15.73
CA GLY A 507 -11.25 -18.73 16.41
C GLY A 507 -11.57 -17.96 17.69
N LEU A 508 -12.83 -17.94 18.13
CA LEU A 508 -13.30 -17.17 19.28
C LEU A 508 -13.09 -17.90 20.63
N ASP A 509 -12.91 -19.23 20.61
CA ASP A 509 -13.04 -20.06 21.83
C ASP A 509 -11.73 -20.69 22.35
N TRP A 510 -10.62 -20.61 21.61
CA TRP A 510 -9.34 -21.22 22.02
C TRP A 510 -8.17 -20.24 21.90
N ASP A 511 -7.47 -20.02 23.02
CA ASP A 511 -6.39 -19.03 23.18
C ASP A 511 -4.99 -19.55 22.80
N GLY A 512 -4.93 -20.67 22.08
CA GLY A 512 -3.68 -21.26 21.59
C GLY A 512 -2.95 -22.13 22.62
N LYS A 513 -3.48 -22.31 23.84
CA LYS A 513 -2.84 -23.14 24.88
C LYS A 513 -2.89 -24.63 24.52
N MET A 514 -1.73 -25.26 24.52
CA MET A 514 -1.55 -26.70 24.34
C MET A 514 -0.72 -27.30 25.48
N LYS A 515 -0.84 -28.61 25.61
CA LYS A 515 -0.06 -29.41 26.55
C LYS A 515 0.39 -30.69 25.86
N ILE A 516 1.68 -30.96 25.85
CA ILE A 516 2.26 -32.22 25.39
C ILE A 516 2.58 -33.05 26.63
N VAL A 517 2.06 -34.26 26.70
CA VAL A 517 2.35 -35.19 27.80
C VAL A 517 3.17 -36.34 27.26
N LYS A 518 4.31 -36.58 27.90
CA LYS A 518 5.08 -37.81 27.73
C LYS A 518 4.73 -38.76 28.88
N SER A 519 4.36 -40.00 28.55
CA SER A 519 4.12 -41.05 29.54
C SER A 519 4.78 -42.38 29.18
N GLY A 520 5.02 -43.24 30.17
CA GLY A 520 5.50 -44.61 29.98
C GLY A 520 7.01 -44.79 30.09
N SER A 521 7.76 -43.72 30.36
CA SER A 521 9.18 -43.79 30.68
C SER A 521 9.63 -42.57 31.48
N ARG A 522 10.44 -42.81 32.53
CA ARG A 522 11.11 -41.79 33.35
C ARG A 522 12.40 -41.25 32.72
N ASP A 523 12.90 -41.88 31.66
CA ASP A 523 14.12 -41.44 30.98
C ASP A 523 13.86 -40.12 30.23
N GLY A 524 14.90 -39.39 29.84
CA GLY A 524 14.72 -38.26 28.91
C GLY A 524 14.20 -38.73 27.56
N PHE A 525 13.43 -37.89 26.84
CA PHE A 525 13.16 -38.20 25.43
C PHE A 525 14.40 -37.88 24.58
N VAL A 526 14.65 -38.63 23.52
CA VAL A 526 15.79 -38.40 22.61
C VAL A 526 15.28 -38.15 21.21
N GLY A 527 15.12 -36.88 20.83
CA GLY A 527 14.62 -36.49 19.51
C GLY A 527 14.17 -35.04 19.41
N LEU A 528 13.61 -34.66 18.27
CA LEU A 528 12.95 -33.37 18.05
C LEU A 528 11.44 -33.57 18.03
N ILE A 529 10.72 -32.85 18.88
CA ILE A 529 9.27 -32.81 18.87
C ILE A 529 8.85 -31.62 18.02
N MET A 530 7.94 -31.85 17.09
CA MET A 530 7.54 -30.86 16.11
C MET A 530 6.01 -30.74 16.06
N ILE A 531 5.51 -29.52 15.99
CA ILE A 531 4.09 -29.25 15.71
C ILE A 531 4.04 -28.39 14.46
N ASP A 532 3.51 -28.96 13.39
CA ASP A 532 3.21 -28.22 12.18
C ASP A 532 1.86 -27.51 12.37
N TYR A 533 1.82 -26.24 12.02
CA TYR A 533 0.64 -25.41 12.10
C TYR A 533 0.52 -24.48 10.89
N MET A 534 -0.72 -24.07 10.63
CA MET A 534 -1.08 -23.01 9.71
C MET A 534 -1.44 -21.79 10.53
#